data_AF-A0A1L2ZLP6-F1
#
_entry.id   AF-A0A1L2ZLP6-F1
#
_cell.length_a   1.000
_cell.length_b   1.000
_cell.length_c   1.000
_cell.angle_alpha   90.00
_cell.angle_beta   90.00
_cell.angle_gamma   90.00
#
_symmetry.space_group_name_H-M   'P 1'
#
loop_
_entity.id
_entity.type
_entity.pdbx_description
1 polymer ?
#
loop_
_entity_poly.entity_id
_entity_poly.type
_entity_poly.pdbx_seq_one_letter_code
_entity_poly.pdbx_strand_id
1 'polypeptide(L)'
;MAASGGTKAVVAALAANLTIALFKFIAYFLTFSSSMLAEAIHSLADSGNQVLLLLGGKRAARQASPEHPFGYGRERYIYSFIVSIVLFSVGGLFALYEAYQKWSHPHAIEGQWWWVPLAVLVGAIIAESLSFRTAIIESNHVRGNRSWVEFIKTAKSPELPVILLEDLGALLGLVFALAGVSLTLVTGDGMWDAIGTGMIGLLLVTIAIVLAVETKSLLLGESATKENVREIENAIQSDGTDIIHLKTLHLGPEELLVAAKISVPELSTGAEVAQVIDDAEVRIRAAVPIARVIYLEPDIKREGHVPATEDATVTHG
;
A
#
# COMPACT_ATOMS: atom_id res chain seq x y z
N MET A 1 -6.10 -16.49 9.88
CA MET A 1 -5.71 -17.35 8.73
C MET A 1 -5.30 -16.58 7.47
N ALA A 2 -5.51 -15.25 7.37
CA ALA A 2 -5.11 -14.45 6.20
C ALA A 2 -3.59 -14.16 6.09
N ALA A 3 -2.87 -14.02 7.22
CA ALA A 3 -1.45 -13.66 7.24
C ALA A 3 -0.50 -14.71 6.60
N SER A 4 -0.85 -16.00 6.65
CA SER A 4 -0.02 -17.07 6.07
C SER A 4 -0.22 -17.22 4.55
N GLY A 5 -1.38 -16.80 4.01
CA GLY A 5 -1.65 -16.76 2.58
C GLY A 5 -0.86 -15.65 1.88
N GLY A 6 -0.88 -14.44 2.43
CA GLY A 6 -0.16 -13.29 1.88
C GLY A 6 1.35 -13.49 1.80
N THR A 7 1.96 -14.11 2.82
CA THR A 7 3.42 -14.36 2.81
C THR A 7 3.82 -15.31 1.68
N LYS A 8 3.04 -16.37 1.41
CA LYS A 8 3.32 -17.30 0.31
C LYS A 8 3.16 -16.63 -1.06
N ALA A 9 2.12 -15.80 -1.22
CA ALA A 9 1.89 -15.04 -2.45
C ALA A 9 3.03 -14.05 -2.72
N VAL A 10 3.47 -13.30 -1.70
CA VAL A 10 4.58 -12.35 -1.84
C VAL A 10 5.91 -13.06 -2.14
N VAL A 11 6.18 -14.23 -1.55
CA VAL A 11 7.37 -15.02 -1.89
C VAL A 11 7.31 -15.57 -3.32
N ALA A 12 6.13 -16.01 -3.79
CA ALA A 12 5.96 -16.45 -5.17
C ALA A 12 6.16 -15.29 -6.16
N ALA A 13 5.59 -14.11 -5.87
CA ALA A 13 5.78 -12.89 -6.65
C ALA A 13 7.27 -12.47 -6.69
N LEU A 14 7.96 -12.49 -5.55
CA LEU A 14 9.39 -12.23 -5.48
C LEU A 14 10.21 -13.18 -6.38
N ALA A 15 9.90 -14.48 -6.35
CA ALA A 15 10.59 -15.45 -7.19
C ALA A 15 10.33 -15.21 -8.70
N ALA A 16 9.10 -14.84 -9.06
CA ALA A 16 8.74 -14.49 -10.43
C ALA A 16 9.48 -13.22 -10.89
N ASN A 17 9.46 -12.15 -10.09
CA ASN A 17 10.11 -10.87 -10.42
C ASN A 17 11.63 -11.02 -10.52
N LEU A 18 12.26 -11.80 -9.64
CA LEU A 18 13.69 -12.11 -9.74
C LEU A 18 14.01 -12.92 -11.02
N THR A 19 13.12 -13.82 -11.42
CA THR A 19 13.30 -14.60 -12.66
C THR A 19 13.19 -13.69 -13.90
N ILE A 20 12.22 -12.78 -13.93
CA ILE A 20 12.07 -11.78 -15.00
C ILE A 20 13.29 -10.85 -15.03
N ALA A 21 13.73 -10.36 -13.88
CA ALA A 21 14.92 -9.51 -13.75
C ALA A 21 16.15 -10.22 -14.31
N LEU A 22 16.35 -11.51 -14.00
CA LEU A 22 17.44 -12.31 -14.54
C LEU A 22 17.40 -12.37 -16.07
N PHE A 23 16.25 -12.63 -16.68
CA PHE A 23 16.12 -12.66 -18.14
C PHE A 23 16.39 -11.29 -18.78
N LYS A 24 15.94 -10.20 -18.15
CA LYS A 24 16.24 -8.83 -18.59
C LYS A 24 17.73 -8.50 -18.50
N PHE A 25 18.42 -8.91 -17.44
CA PHE A 25 19.89 -8.77 -17.34
C PHE A 25 20.63 -9.58 -18.41
N ILE A 26 20.20 -10.81 -18.70
CA ILE A 26 20.79 -11.61 -19.79
C ILE A 26 20.58 -10.89 -21.13
N ALA A 27 19.39 -10.38 -21.40
CA ALA A 27 19.13 -9.59 -22.60
C ALA A 27 20.00 -8.33 -22.69
N TYR A 28 20.21 -7.63 -21.57
CA TYR A 28 21.15 -6.52 -21.50
C TYR A 28 22.57 -6.96 -21.88
N PHE A 29 23.13 -8.02 -21.29
CA PHE A 29 24.49 -8.45 -21.62
C PHE A 29 24.66 -8.93 -23.07
N LEU A 30 23.60 -9.45 -23.69
CA LEU A 30 23.63 -9.86 -25.11
C LEU A 30 23.56 -8.67 -26.07
N THR A 31 22.81 -7.63 -25.70
CA THR A 31 22.50 -6.50 -26.59
C THR A 31 23.31 -5.24 -26.27
N PHE A 32 23.89 -5.16 -25.07
CA PHE A 32 24.42 -3.94 -24.45
C PHE A 32 23.45 -2.75 -24.55
N SER A 33 22.15 -3.02 -24.64
CA SER A 33 21.12 -1.99 -24.78
C SER A 33 20.85 -1.34 -23.43
N SER A 34 21.01 -0.02 -23.36
CA SER A 34 20.66 0.75 -22.16
C SER A 34 19.21 0.52 -21.74
N SER A 35 18.27 0.49 -22.69
CA SER A 35 16.84 0.17 -22.45
C SER A 35 16.64 -1.14 -21.69
N MET A 36 17.38 -2.19 -22.05
CA MET A 36 17.32 -3.46 -21.33
C MET A 36 17.97 -3.40 -19.94
N LEU A 37 18.97 -2.54 -19.73
CA LEU A 37 19.52 -2.28 -18.40
C LEU A 37 18.51 -1.55 -17.51
N ALA A 38 17.83 -0.52 -18.03
CA ALA A 38 16.75 0.20 -17.34
C ALA A 38 15.68 -0.77 -16.84
N GLU A 39 15.20 -1.61 -17.76
CA GLU A 39 14.18 -2.61 -17.50
C GLU A 39 14.63 -3.66 -16.48
N ALA A 40 15.90 -4.08 -16.53
CA ALA A 40 16.47 -5.03 -15.57
C ALA A 40 16.60 -4.42 -14.17
N ILE A 41 17.05 -3.16 -14.07
CA ILE A 41 17.13 -2.42 -12.81
C ILE A 41 15.72 -2.18 -12.25
N HIS A 42 14.73 -1.90 -13.10
CA HIS A 42 13.34 -1.74 -12.68
C HIS A 42 12.80 -3.03 -12.03
N SER A 43 12.92 -4.18 -12.70
CA SER A 43 12.46 -5.46 -12.12
C SER A 43 13.27 -5.90 -10.88
N LEU A 44 14.52 -5.47 -10.76
CA LEU A 44 15.30 -5.63 -9.53
C LEU A 44 14.76 -4.75 -8.39
N ALA A 45 14.39 -3.50 -8.70
CA ALA A 45 13.74 -2.61 -7.75
C ALA A 45 12.39 -3.19 -7.29
N ASP A 46 11.56 -3.69 -8.20
CA ASP A 46 10.29 -4.36 -7.87
C ASP A 46 10.53 -5.54 -6.91
N SER A 47 11.53 -6.38 -7.19
CA SER A 47 11.96 -7.45 -6.27
C SER A 47 12.35 -6.91 -4.88
N GLY A 48 13.01 -5.75 -4.83
CA GLY A 48 13.33 -5.04 -3.59
C GLY A 48 12.09 -4.60 -2.81
N ASN A 49 11.01 -4.21 -3.49
CA ASN A 49 9.73 -3.89 -2.86
C ASN A 49 9.17 -5.10 -2.09
N GLN A 50 9.05 -6.25 -2.75
CA GLN A 50 8.52 -7.45 -2.09
C GLN A 50 9.36 -7.85 -0.87
N VAL A 51 10.70 -7.70 -0.93
CA VAL A 51 11.58 -7.92 0.24
C VAL A 51 11.26 -6.96 1.38
N LEU A 52 11.08 -5.67 1.09
CA LEU A 52 10.73 -4.68 2.11
C LEU A 52 9.34 -4.94 2.72
N LEU A 53 8.35 -5.33 1.92
CA LEU A 53 7.01 -5.69 2.42
C LEU A 53 7.07 -6.92 3.34
N LEU A 54 7.85 -7.95 2.97
CA LEU A 54 8.07 -9.13 3.83
C LEU A 54 8.76 -8.74 5.14
N LEU A 55 9.76 -7.86 5.08
CA LEU A 55 10.47 -7.38 6.27
C LEU A 55 9.55 -6.54 7.17
N GLY A 56 8.74 -5.66 6.60
CA GLY A 56 7.74 -4.86 7.31
C GLY A 56 6.69 -5.73 7.98
N GLY A 57 6.15 -6.73 7.27
CA GLY A 57 5.23 -7.72 7.84
C GLY A 57 5.85 -8.49 9.01
N LYS A 58 7.11 -8.96 8.86
CA LYS A 58 7.84 -9.67 9.93
C LYS A 58 8.11 -8.78 11.14
N ARG A 59 8.47 -7.51 10.94
CA ARG A 59 8.71 -6.56 12.04
C ARG A 59 7.42 -6.16 12.74
N ALA A 60 6.33 -6.01 12.00
CA ALA A 60 5.02 -5.69 12.56
C ALA A 60 4.45 -6.80 13.46
N ALA A 61 4.85 -8.06 13.22
CA ALA A 61 4.44 -9.20 14.05
C ALA A 61 5.16 -9.28 15.42
N ARG A 62 6.07 -8.35 15.73
CA ARG A 62 6.74 -8.30 17.04
C ARG A 62 5.74 -7.90 18.13
N GLN A 63 5.89 -8.52 19.30
CA GLN A 63 5.09 -8.19 20.48
C GLN A 63 5.44 -6.79 21.01
N ALA A 64 4.53 -6.20 21.79
CA ALA A 64 4.75 -4.93 22.46
C ALA A 64 5.97 -4.99 23.40
N SER A 65 6.69 -3.88 23.46
CA SER A 65 7.81 -3.65 24.38
C SER A 65 7.52 -2.44 25.27
N PRO A 66 8.29 -2.21 26.35
CA PRO A 66 8.15 -0.99 27.15
C PRO A 66 8.29 0.30 26.32
N GLU A 67 9.15 0.31 25.30
CA GLU A 67 9.36 1.44 24.38
C GLU A 67 8.23 1.57 23.35
N HIS A 68 7.56 0.46 23.03
CA HIS A 68 6.45 0.39 22.08
C HIS A 68 5.26 -0.36 22.70
N PRO A 69 4.51 0.29 23.62
CA PRO A 69 3.49 -0.37 24.44
C PRO A 69 2.28 -0.87 23.63
N PHE A 70 2.05 -0.28 22.46
CA PHE A 70 1.00 -0.69 21.52
C PHE A 70 1.50 -1.67 20.44
N GLY A 71 2.73 -2.20 20.57
CA GLY A 71 3.31 -3.09 19.57
C GLY A 71 3.89 -2.38 18.36
N TYR A 72 4.19 -3.19 17.34
CA TYR A 72 4.93 -2.77 16.15
C TYR A 72 4.07 -2.77 14.87
N GLY A 73 2.73 -2.85 14.97
CA GLY A 73 1.83 -2.94 13.82
C GLY A 73 2.08 -1.90 12.72
N ARG A 74 2.43 -0.67 13.12
CA ARG A 74 2.77 0.46 12.23
C ARG A 74 4.00 0.24 11.35
N GLU A 75 4.86 -0.73 11.65
CA GLU A 75 6.02 -1.07 10.80
C GLU A 75 5.58 -1.38 9.35
N ARG A 76 4.40 -2.01 9.15
CA ARG A 76 3.88 -2.23 7.78
C ARG A 76 3.65 -0.92 7.02
N TYR A 77 3.14 0.11 7.68
CA TYR A 77 2.95 1.44 7.09
C TYR A 77 4.30 2.10 6.77
N ILE A 78 5.26 2.00 7.69
CA ILE A 78 6.61 2.57 7.51
C ILE A 78 7.31 1.93 6.31
N TYR A 79 7.31 0.61 6.22
CA TYR A 79 7.94 -0.10 5.12
C TYR A 79 7.24 0.18 3.78
N SER A 80 5.91 0.28 3.76
CA SER A 80 5.17 0.65 2.54
C SER A 80 5.46 2.09 2.10
N PHE A 81 5.64 3.01 3.04
CA PHE A 81 6.04 4.38 2.74
C PHE A 81 7.49 4.45 2.23
N ILE A 82 8.41 3.68 2.82
CA ILE A 82 9.80 3.56 2.33
C ILE A 82 9.80 3.04 0.89
N VAL A 83 9.00 2.03 0.58
CA VAL A 83 8.83 1.53 -0.80
C VAL A 83 8.38 2.65 -1.73
N SER A 84 7.31 3.36 -1.34
CA SER A 84 6.68 4.42 -2.13
C SER A 84 7.68 5.53 -2.48
N ILE A 85 8.48 5.97 -1.51
CA ILE A 85 9.44 7.06 -1.72
C ILE A 85 10.74 6.56 -2.32
N VAL A 86 11.35 5.52 -1.75
CA VAL A 86 12.72 5.14 -2.12
C VAL A 86 12.73 4.39 -3.43
N LEU A 87 11.96 3.30 -3.56
CA LEU A 87 12.08 2.43 -4.73
C LEU A 87 11.49 3.07 -5.99
N PHE A 88 10.27 3.61 -5.91
CA PHE A 88 9.65 4.24 -7.07
C PHE A 88 10.31 5.56 -7.48
N SER A 89 10.75 6.41 -6.52
CA SER A 89 11.44 7.65 -6.91
C SER A 89 12.83 7.37 -7.45
N VAL A 90 13.61 6.46 -6.84
CA VAL A 90 14.94 6.11 -7.37
C VAL A 90 14.81 5.46 -8.74
N GLY A 91 13.88 4.52 -8.92
CA GLY A 91 13.62 3.89 -10.22
C GLY A 91 13.16 4.89 -11.28
N GLY A 92 12.21 5.77 -10.93
CA GLY A 92 11.71 6.81 -11.83
C GLY A 92 12.75 7.85 -12.22
N LEU A 93 13.52 8.36 -11.25
CA LEU A 93 14.60 9.31 -11.51
C LEU A 93 15.74 8.68 -12.32
N PHE A 94 16.05 7.40 -12.07
CA PHE A 94 17.01 6.66 -12.88
C PHE A 94 16.55 6.54 -14.33
N ALA A 95 15.29 6.15 -14.56
CA ALA A 95 14.72 6.09 -15.90
C ALA A 95 14.70 7.45 -16.60
N LEU A 96 14.38 8.54 -15.89
CA LEU A 96 14.47 9.90 -16.45
C LEU A 96 15.90 10.30 -16.80
N TYR A 97 16.87 9.96 -15.95
CA TYR A 97 18.28 10.18 -16.23
C TYR A 97 18.73 9.39 -17.47
N GLU A 98 18.32 8.14 -17.60
CA GLU A 98 18.63 7.33 -18.78
C GLU A 98 17.96 7.87 -20.04
N ALA A 99 16.70 8.30 -19.95
CA ALA A 99 16.00 8.95 -21.05
C ALA A 99 16.75 10.21 -21.52
N TYR A 100 17.26 11.03 -20.59
CA TYR A 100 18.10 12.18 -20.92
C TYR A 100 19.41 11.78 -21.61
N GLN A 101 20.06 10.70 -21.15
CA GLN A 101 21.28 10.20 -21.77
C GLN A 101 21.02 9.70 -23.21
N LYS A 102 19.93 8.96 -23.44
CA LYS A 102 19.50 8.50 -24.76
C LYS A 102 19.09 9.64 -25.68
N TRP A 103 18.43 10.66 -25.13
CA TRP A 103 18.10 11.88 -25.88
C TRP A 103 19.38 12.59 -26.35
N SER A 104 20.37 12.67 -25.47
CA SER A 104 21.65 13.34 -25.76
C SER A 104 22.52 12.54 -26.73
N HIS A 105 22.42 11.21 -26.71
CA HIS A 105 23.16 10.31 -27.58
C HIS A 105 22.23 9.21 -28.12
N PRO A 106 21.43 9.50 -29.16
CA PRO A 106 20.54 8.52 -29.76
C PRO A 106 21.36 7.45 -30.48
N HIS A 107 21.16 6.19 -30.13
CA HIS A 107 21.79 5.05 -30.79
C HIS A 107 20.70 4.13 -31.32
N ALA A 108 20.86 3.64 -32.55
CA ALA A 108 20.01 2.60 -33.09
C ALA A 108 20.33 1.25 -32.41
N ILE A 109 19.34 0.35 -32.38
CA ILE A 109 19.55 -1.03 -31.93
C ILE A 109 20.13 -1.80 -33.12
N GLU A 110 21.44 -2.00 -33.11
CA GLU A 110 22.17 -2.69 -34.19
C GLU A 110 22.69 -4.07 -33.75
N GLY A 111 22.94 -4.95 -34.72
CA GLY A 111 23.56 -6.26 -34.50
C GLY A 111 22.59 -7.45 -34.54
N GLN A 112 23.15 -8.67 -34.43
CA GLN A 112 22.41 -9.93 -34.60
C GLN A 112 21.35 -10.22 -33.53
N TRP A 113 21.38 -9.49 -32.41
CA TRP A 113 20.50 -9.68 -31.25
C TRP A 113 19.36 -8.65 -31.16
N TRP A 114 19.06 -7.92 -32.25
CA TRP A 114 18.02 -6.88 -32.29
C TRP A 114 16.63 -7.35 -31.82
N TRP A 115 16.32 -8.65 -31.94
CA TRP A 115 15.03 -9.24 -31.57
C TRP A 115 14.92 -9.58 -30.08
N VAL A 116 16.06 -9.67 -29.37
CA VAL A 116 16.10 -10.09 -27.95
C VAL A 116 15.30 -9.16 -27.04
N PRO A 117 15.42 -7.81 -27.15
CA PRO A 117 14.62 -6.89 -26.35
C PRO A 117 13.11 -7.09 -26.55
N LEU A 118 12.68 -7.28 -27.79
CA LEU A 118 11.26 -7.50 -28.11
C LEU A 118 10.74 -8.81 -27.48
N ALA A 119 11.50 -9.90 -27.62
CA ALA A 119 11.13 -11.20 -27.07
C ALA A 119 11.01 -11.14 -25.53
N VAL A 120 11.97 -10.49 -24.87
CA VAL A 120 11.95 -10.33 -23.41
C VAL A 120 10.81 -9.42 -22.96
N LEU A 121 10.56 -8.29 -23.63
CA LEU A 121 9.46 -7.40 -23.29
C LEU A 121 8.10 -8.08 -23.45
N VAL A 122 7.87 -8.80 -24.54
CA VAL A 122 6.63 -9.56 -24.74
C VAL A 122 6.47 -10.66 -23.70
N GLY A 123 7.54 -11.41 -23.40
CA GLY A 123 7.53 -12.43 -22.35
C GLY A 123 7.23 -11.83 -20.97
N ALA A 124 7.83 -10.68 -20.65
CA ALA A 124 7.59 -9.94 -19.42
C ALA A 124 6.14 -9.45 -19.35
N ILE A 125 5.58 -8.87 -20.41
CA ILE A 125 4.17 -8.44 -20.45
C ILE A 125 3.23 -9.61 -20.17
N ILE A 126 3.49 -10.78 -20.75
CA ILE A 126 2.66 -11.98 -20.49
C ILE A 126 2.76 -12.39 -19.03
N ALA A 127 3.98 -12.51 -18.50
CA ALA A 127 4.21 -12.90 -17.11
C ALA A 127 3.57 -11.92 -16.12
N GLU A 128 3.80 -10.62 -16.33
CA GLU A 128 3.26 -9.54 -15.51
C GLU A 128 1.73 -9.48 -15.60
N SER A 129 1.15 -9.71 -16.79
CA SER A 129 -0.32 -9.75 -16.96
C SER A 129 -0.94 -10.89 -16.16
N LEU A 130 -0.26 -12.04 -16.05
CA LEU A 130 -0.72 -13.16 -15.23
C LEU A 130 -0.60 -12.86 -13.74
N SER A 131 0.49 -12.19 -13.32
CA SER A 131 0.70 -11.71 -11.95
C SER A 131 -0.40 -10.71 -11.56
N PHE A 132 -0.58 -9.66 -12.36
CA PHE A 132 -1.56 -8.61 -12.15
C PHE A 132 -2.99 -9.16 -12.13
N ARG A 133 -3.32 -10.13 -13.01
CA ARG A 133 -4.62 -10.82 -12.97
C ARG A 133 -4.84 -11.52 -11.63
N THR A 134 -3.81 -12.16 -11.09
CA THR A 134 -3.87 -12.82 -9.78
C THR A 134 -4.07 -11.80 -8.66
N ALA A 135 -3.31 -10.70 -8.67
CA ALA A 135 -3.47 -9.60 -7.73
C ALA A 135 -4.89 -8.98 -7.78
N ILE A 136 -5.47 -8.82 -8.96
CA ILE A 136 -6.86 -8.37 -9.15
C ILE A 136 -7.86 -9.34 -8.53
N ILE A 137 -7.69 -10.64 -8.75
CA ILE A 137 -8.60 -11.68 -8.22
C ILE A 137 -8.56 -11.66 -6.69
N GLU A 138 -7.36 -11.71 -6.09
CA GLU A 138 -7.17 -11.63 -4.64
C GLU A 138 -7.74 -10.34 -4.05
N SER A 139 -7.49 -9.21 -4.72
CA SER A 139 -8.00 -7.91 -4.27
C SER A 139 -9.52 -7.80 -4.40
N ASN A 140 -10.15 -8.45 -5.39
CA ASN A 140 -11.60 -8.46 -5.52
C ASN A 140 -12.30 -9.18 -4.37
N HIS A 141 -11.67 -10.19 -3.76
CA HIS A 141 -12.19 -10.83 -2.55
C HIS A 141 -12.29 -9.87 -1.36
N VAL A 142 -11.44 -8.83 -1.31
CA VAL A 142 -11.41 -7.82 -0.24
C VAL A 142 -12.18 -6.54 -0.63
N ARG A 143 -12.12 -6.16 -1.91
CA ARG A 143 -12.75 -4.95 -2.45
C ARG A 143 -14.27 -5.00 -2.35
N GLY A 144 -14.87 -6.18 -2.59
CA GLY A 144 -16.31 -6.33 -2.72
C GLY A 144 -16.85 -5.46 -3.86
N ASN A 145 -17.90 -4.68 -3.59
CA ASN A 145 -18.56 -3.84 -4.59
C ASN A 145 -17.96 -2.43 -4.76
N ARG A 146 -16.89 -2.08 -4.03
CA ARG A 146 -16.27 -0.75 -4.08
C ARG A 146 -15.56 -0.52 -5.41
N SER A 147 -15.49 0.74 -5.85
CA SER A 147 -14.68 1.10 -7.02
C SER A 147 -13.18 0.90 -6.74
N TRP A 148 -12.34 0.75 -7.77
CA TRP A 148 -10.88 0.62 -7.58
C TRP A 148 -10.25 1.84 -6.91
N VAL A 149 -10.69 3.04 -7.31
CA VAL A 149 -10.20 4.30 -6.72
C VAL A 149 -10.57 4.36 -5.24
N GLU A 150 -11.80 4.01 -4.90
CA GLU A 150 -12.25 3.95 -3.51
C GLU A 150 -11.50 2.88 -2.71
N PHE A 151 -11.25 1.71 -3.29
CA PHE A 151 -10.48 0.65 -2.65
C PHE A 151 -9.06 1.10 -2.31
N ILE A 152 -8.34 1.70 -3.26
CA ILE A 152 -6.97 2.19 -3.03
C ILE A 152 -6.94 3.25 -1.92
N LYS A 153 -7.91 4.19 -1.92
CA LYS A 153 -7.97 5.27 -0.92
C LYS A 153 -8.46 4.85 0.46
N THR A 154 -9.27 3.80 0.54
CA THR A 154 -9.91 3.38 1.81
C THR A 154 -9.27 2.15 2.44
N ALA A 155 -8.40 1.46 1.70
CA ALA A 155 -7.68 0.29 2.20
C ALA A 155 -6.77 0.68 3.38
N LYS A 156 -6.96 0.00 4.51
CA LYS A 156 -6.13 0.17 5.71
C LYS A 156 -4.88 -0.71 5.69
N SER A 157 -4.85 -1.70 4.82
CA SER A 157 -3.68 -2.51 4.49
C SER A 157 -2.97 -1.90 3.27
N PRO A 158 -1.76 -1.34 3.41
CA PRO A 158 -1.05 -0.73 2.29
C PRO A 158 -0.57 -1.75 1.25
N GLU A 159 -0.47 -3.04 1.60
CA GLU A 159 0.19 -4.06 0.78
C GLU A 159 -0.54 -4.27 -0.57
N LEU A 160 -1.86 -4.45 -0.55
CA LEU A 160 -2.63 -4.73 -1.77
C LEU A 160 -2.69 -3.51 -2.72
N PRO A 161 -3.01 -2.28 -2.27
CA PRO A 161 -2.96 -1.11 -3.14
C PRO A 161 -1.57 -0.86 -3.74
N VAL A 162 -0.50 -1.04 -2.95
CA VAL A 162 0.89 -0.88 -3.44
C VAL A 162 1.18 -1.89 -4.55
N ILE A 163 0.91 -3.18 -4.32
CA ILE A 163 1.14 -4.24 -5.32
C ILE A 163 0.33 -3.98 -6.60
N LEU A 164 -0.94 -3.58 -6.49
CA LEU A 164 -1.77 -3.31 -7.67
C LEU A 164 -1.27 -2.11 -8.50
N LEU A 165 -0.85 -1.04 -7.83
CA LEU A 165 -0.32 0.15 -8.49
C LEU A 165 1.07 -0.11 -9.09
N GLU A 166 1.88 -0.93 -8.42
CA GLU A 166 3.15 -1.44 -8.94
C GLU A 166 2.94 -2.24 -10.22
N ASP A 167 2.16 -3.32 -10.18
CA ASP A 167 1.94 -4.21 -11.33
C ASP A 167 1.30 -3.46 -12.51
N LEU A 168 0.37 -2.55 -12.24
CA LEU A 168 -0.20 -1.68 -13.27
C LEU A 168 0.86 -0.77 -13.88
N GLY A 169 1.70 -0.17 -13.04
CA GLY A 169 2.83 0.67 -13.44
C GLY A 169 3.83 -0.09 -14.31
N ALA A 170 4.21 -1.30 -13.87
CA ALA A 170 5.12 -2.19 -14.58
C ALA A 170 4.55 -2.56 -15.96
N LEU A 171 3.27 -2.94 -16.04
CA LEU A 171 2.61 -3.25 -17.32
C LEU A 171 2.59 -2.07 -18.28
N LEU A 172 2.20 -0.89 -17.81
CA LEU A 172 2.20 0.33 -18.62
C LEU A 172 3.62 0.69 -19.05
N GLY A 173 4.59 0.55 -18.15
CA GLY A 173 6.00 0.77 -18.44
C GLY A 173 6.53 -0.17 -19.52
N LEU A 174 6.24 -1.47 -19.41
CA LEU A 174 6.58 -2.47 -20.43
C LEU A 174 5.95 -2.16 -21.79
N VAL A 175 4.71 -1.65 -21.82
CA VAL A 175 4.06 -1.21 -23.07
C VAL A 175 4.79 -0.01 -23.67
N PHE A 176 5.20 0.97 -22.85
CA PHE A 176 6.00 2.12 -23.31
C PHE A 176 7.37 1.69 -23.83
N ALA A 177 8.05 0.78 -23.14
CA ALA A 177 9.32 0.20 -23.57
C ALA A 177 9.16 -0.53 -24.91
N LEU A 178 8.15 -1.40 -25.03
CA LEU A 178 7.89 -2.15 -26.25
C LEU A 178 7.59 -1.22 -27.43
N ALA A 179 6.79 -0.17 -27.21
CA ALA A 179 6.51 0.82 -28.25
C ALA A 179 7.78 1.59 -28.66
N GLY A 180 8.56 2.08 -27.69
CA GLY A 180 9.80 2.83 -27.95
C GLY A 180 10.85 2.01 -28.70
N VAL A 181 11.08 0.77 -28.26
CA VAL A 181 12.01 -0.17 -28.92
C VAL A 181 11.52 -0.53 -30.33
N SER A 182 10.23 -0.85 -30.48
CA SER A 182 9.66 -1.22 -31.79
C SER A 182 9.76 -0.07 -32.80
N LEU A 183 9.45 1.16 -32.37
CA LEU A 183 9.56 2.34 -33.23
C LEU A 183 11.01 2.65 -33.57
N THR A 184 11.94 2.49 -32.63
CA THR A 184 13.38 2.63 -32.89
C THR A 184 13.85 1.65 -33.96
N LEU A 185 13.41 0.38 -33.90
CA LEU A 185 13.77 -0.63 -34.90
C LEU A 185 13.18 -0.36 -36.29
N VAL A 186 11.95 0.16 -36.35
CA VAL A 186 11.27 0.45 -37.64
C VAL A 186 11.80 1.72 -38.28
N THR A 187 12.06 2.76 -37.49
CA THR A 187 12.47 4.09 -37.99
C THR A 187 13.98 4.25 -38.09
N GLY A 188 14.74 3.44 -37.35
CA GLY A 188 16.18 3.62 -37.16
C GLY A 188 16.55 4.78 -36.22
N ASP A 189 15.56 5.47 -35.64
CA ASP A 189 15.77 6.63 -34.77
C ASP A 189 15.68 6.24 -33.29
N GLY A 190 16.81 6.29 -32.58
CA GLY A 190 16.91 6.02 -31.14
C GLY A 190 16.12 6.98 -30.25
N MET A 191 15.60 8.09 -30.80
CA MET A 191 14.76 9.03 -30.07
C MET A 191 13.48 8.39 -29.51
N TRP A 192 12.93 7.39 -30.19
CA TRP A 192 11.71 6.72 -29.73
C TRP A 192 11.92 5.89 -28.46
N ASP A 193 13.07 5.24 -28.32
CA ASP A 193 13.46 4.55 -27.10
C ASP A 193 13.72 5.56 -25.96
N ALA A 194 14.30 6.72 -26.26
CA ALA A 194 14.47 7.81 -25.28
C ALA A 194 13.10 8.31 -24.75
N ILE A 195 12.13 8.54 -25.63
CA ILE A 195 10.77 8.95 -25.25
C ILE A 195 10.07 7.87 -24.43
N GLY A 196 10.14 6.60 -24.87
CA GLY A 196 9.59 5.46 -24.14
C GLY A 196 10.14 5.39 -22.72
N THR A 197 11.47 5.46 -22.57
CA THR A 197 12.17 5.47 -21.28
C THR A 197 11.74 6.67 -20.42
N GLY A 198 11.57 7.85 -21.01
CA GLY A 198 11.12 9.05 -20.32
C GLY A 198 9.69 8.92 -19.78
N MET A 199 8.77 8.32 -20.57
CA MET A 199 7.40 8.04 -20.14
C MET A 199 7.37 7.07 -18.95
N ILE A 200 8.23 6.04 -18.94
CA ILE A 200 8.38 5.12 -17.81
C ILE A 200 8.83 5.89 -16.56
N GLY A 201 9.84 6.75 -16.68
CA GLY A 201 10.33 7.57 -15.57
C GLY A 201 9.25 8.48 -14.98
N LEU A 202 8.48 9.16 -15.83
CA LEU A 202 7.36 10.00 -15.39
C LEU A 202 6.24 9.19 -14.71
N LEU A 203 5.93 8.00 -15.25
CA LEU A 203 4.95 7.09 -14.68
C LEU A 203 5.36 6.65 -13.27
N LEU A 204 6.61 6.20 -13.09
CA LEU A 204 7.13 5.75 -11.79
C LEU A 204 7.16 6.87 -10.75
N VAL A 205 7.57 8.09 -11.14
CA VAL A 205 7.51 9.26 -10.24
C VAL A 205 6.05 9.58 -9.85
N THR A 206 5.12 9.47 -10.79
CA THR A 206 3.69 9.69 -10.52
C THR A 206 3.16 8.65 -9.52
N ILE A 207 3.49 7.37 -9.72
CA ILE A 207 3.12 6.28 -8.80
C ILE A 207 3.74 6.52 -7.41
N ALA A 208 5.01 6.92 -7.35
CA ALA A 208 5.69 7.26 -6.11
C ALA A 208 4.93 8.35 -5.33
N ILE A 209 4.52 9.43 -6.00
CA ILE A 209 3.79 10.54 -5.40
C ILE A 209 2.43 10.07 -4.89
N VAL A 210 1.66 9.35 -5.71
CA VAL A 210 0.34 8.83 -5.32
C VAL A 210 0.47 7.94 -4.10
N LEU A 211 1.35 6.94 -4.14
CA LEU A 211 1.55 6.03 -3.02
C LEU A 211 2.05 6.74 -1.76
N ALA A 212 2.96 7.71 -1.88
CA ALA A 212 3.46 8.47 -0.74
C ALA A 212 2.36 9.31 -0.08
N VAL A 213 1.46 9.91 -0.87
CA VAL A 213 0.32 10.68 -0.34
C VAL A 213 -0.67 9.76 0.38
N GLU A 214 -1.02 8.62 -0.22
CA GLU A 214 -1.99 7.68 0.36
C GLU A 214 -1.44 6.94 1.57
N THR A 215 -0.14 6.59 1.59
CA THR A 215 0.47 5.90 2.75
C THR A 215 0.81 6.85 3.90
N LYS A 216 0.95 8.16 3.64
CA LYS A 216 1.21 9.16 4.67
C LYS A 216 0.09 9.22 5.72
N SER A 217 -1.18 9.16 5.30
CA SER A 217 -2.29 9.24 6.26
C SER A 217 -2.31 8.05 7.21
N LEU A 218 -1.99 6.84 6.72
CA LEU A 218 -1.85 5.63 7.53
C LEU A 218 -0.74 5.75 8.59
N LEU A 219 0.35 6.46 8.27
CA LEU A 219 1.45 6.74 9.22
C LEU A 219 1.05 7.73 10.33
N LEU A 220 0.30 8.77 9.96
CA LEU A 220 -0.26 9.72 10.93
C LEU A 220 -1.27 9.01 11.86
N GLY A 221 -1.94 8.01 11.31
CA GLY A 221 -2.93 7.19 11.98
C GLY A 221 -4.33 7.64 11.60
N GLU A 222 -5.08 6.72 11.03
CA GLU A 222 -6.45 6.98 10.56
C GLU A 222 -7.48 6.41 11.53
N SER A 223 -8.67 7.00 11.50
CA SER A 223 -9.82 6.44 12.20
C SER A 223 -10.25 5.09 11.60
N ALA A 224 -11.03 4.35 12.37
CA ALA A 224 -11.74 3.18 11.87
C ALA A 224 -12.61 3.54 10.65
N THR A 225 -12.94 2.54 9.84
CA THR A 225 -13.89 2.70 8.74
C THR A 225 -15.26 3.11 9.27
N LYS A 226 -16.07 3.81 8.46
CA LYS A 226 -17.43 4.22 8.85
C LYS A 226 -18.31 3.04 9.28
N GLU A 227 -18.08 1.87 8.67
CA GLU A 227 -18.74 0.61 9.03
C GLU A 227 -18.35 0.16 10.44
N ASN A 228 -17.05 0.03 10.72
CA ASN A 228 -16.56 -0.35 12.04
C ASN A 228 -16.96 0.65 13.13
N VAL A 229 -16.96 1.96 12.83
CA VAL A 229 -17.45 2.99 13.77
C VAL A 229 -18.91 2.73 14.12
N ARG A 230 -19.78 2.50 13.14
CA ARG A 230 -21.20 2.19 13.39
C ARG A 230 -21.39 0.90 14.16
N GLU A 231 -20.59 -0.13 13.88
CA GLU A 231 -20.65 -1.39 14.63
C GLU A 231 -20.22 -1.20 16.09
N ILE A 232 -19.18 -0.40 16.35
CA ILE A 232 -18.76 -0.01 17.71
C ILE A 232 -19.86 0.79 18.40
N GLU A 233 -20.46 1.77 17.71
CA GLU A 233 -21.54 2.59 18.25
C GLU A 233 -22.74 1.72 18.66
N ASN A 234 -23.20 0.86 17.75
CA ASN A 234 -24.30 -0.07 18.01
C ASN A 234 -23.97 -1.05 19.15
N ALA A 235 -22.73 -1.54 19.22
CA ALA A 235 -22.29 -2.44 20.27
C ALA A 235 -22.29 -1.76 21.64
N ILE A 236 -21.89 -0.50 21.74
CA ILE A 236 -21.94 0.25 22.99
C ILE A 236 -23.40 0.53 23.37
N GLN A 237 -24.21 1.02 22.44
CA GLN A 237 -25.58 1.50 22.69
C GLN A 237 -26.63 0.39 22.90
N SER A 238 -26.28 -0.88 22.69
CA SER A 238 -27.25 -1.99 22.74
C SER A 238 -27.95 -2.20 24.07
N ASP A 239 -27.39 -1.70 25.17
CA ASP A 239 -27.96 -1.77 26.53
C ASP A 239 -28.49 -0.41 27.03
N GLY A 240 -28.62 0.58 26.15
CA GLY A 240 -29.07 1.93 26.49
C GLY A 240 -27.96 2.88 26.97
N THR A 241 -26.69 2.45 26.92
CA THR A 241 -25.53 3.32 27.20
C THR A 241 -25.37 4.37 26.11
N ASP A 242 -25.34 5.66 26.47
CA ASP A 242 -25.03 6.73 25.53
C ASP A 242 -23.53 6.91 25.33
N ILE A 243 -23.14 7.24 24.10
CA ILE A 243 -21.76 7.59 23.76
C ILE A 243 -21.65 9.12 23.81
N ILE A 244 -20.78 9.62 24.69
CA ILE A 244 -20.46 11.04 24.79
C ILE A 244 -19.38 11.41 23.78
N HIS A 245 -18.39 10.53 23.62
CA HIS A 245 -17.27 10.74 22.71
C HIS A 245 -16.71 9.42 22.20
N LEU A 246 -16.32 9.35 20.94
CA LEU A 246 -15.68 8.17 20.35
C LEU A 246 -14.54 8.61 19.44
N LYS A 247 -13.33 8.16 19.75
CA LYS A 247 -12.15 8.23 18.87
C LYS A 247 -11.67 6.83 18.56
N THR A 248 -11.27 6.63 17.33
CA THR A 248 -10.67 5.38 16.87
C THR A 248 -9.38 5.66 16.16
N LEU A 249 -8.43 4.72 16.22
CA LEU A 249 -7.12 4.87 15.61
C LEU A 249 -6.58 3.50 15.18
N HIS A 250 -6.17 3.37 13.93
CA HIS A 250 -5.42 2.21 13.49
C HIS A 250 -3.99 2.22 14.07
N LEU A 251 -3.66 1.16 14.81
CA LEU A 251 -2.31 0.85 15.28
C LEU A 251 -1.57 -0.08 14.29
N GLY A 252 -2.33 -0.74 13.42
CA GLY A 252 -1.90 -1.51 12.27
C GLY A 252 -3.11 -1.86 11.41
N PRO A 253 -2.92 -2.58 10.27
CA PRO A 253 -4.04 -2.92 9.39
C PRO A 253 -5.11 -3.75 10.10
N GLU A 254 -4.70 -4.65 10.99
CA GLU A 254 -5.58 -5.55 11.75
C GLU A 254 -5.68 -5.20 13.24
N GLU A 255 -5.27 -3.99 13.63
CA GLU A 255 -5.27 -3.57 15.04
C GLU A 255 -5.82 -2.15 15.19
N LEU A 256 -6.91 -2.05 15.93
CA LEU A 256 -7.65 -0.82 16.17
C LEU A 256 -7.63 -0.49 17.68
N LEU A 257 -7.35 0.78 17.97
CA LEU A 257 -7.57 1.40 19.25
C LEU A 257 -8.94 2.08 19.24
N VAL A 258 -9.74 1.80 20.27
CA VAL A 258 -11.04 2.42 20.52
C VAL A 258 -10.94 3.17 21.85
N ALA A 259 -11.09 4.49 21.80
CA ALA A 259 -11.16 5.34 22.98
C ALA A 259 -12.55 5.98 23.01
N ALA A 260 -13.39 5.56 23.95
CA ALA A 260 -14.76 6.05 24.05
C ALA A 260 -15.03 6.60 25.44
N LYS A 261 -15.91 7.59 25.50
CA LYS A 261 -16.47 8.13 26.72
C LYS A 261 -17.94 7.77 26.75
N ILE A 262 -18.37 7.02 27.77
CA ILE A 262 -19.70 6.43 27.85
C ILE A 262 -20.45 6.95 29.07
N SER A 263 -21.77 7.09 28.93
CA SER A 263 -22.61 7.59 30.02
C SER A 263 -22.85 6.51 31.07
N VAL A 264 -22.75 6.87 32.35
CA VAL A 264 -23.21 6.05 33.46
C VAL A 264 -24.25 6.82 34.30
N PRO A 265 -25.21 6.12 34.95
CA PRO A 265 -26.14 6.76 35.88
C PRO A 265 -25.42 7.49 37.03
N GLU A 266 -25.95 8.63 37.48
CA GLU A 266 -25.37 9.46 38.55
C GLU A 266 -25.12 8.71 39.86
N LEU A 267 -25.99 7.75 40.18
CA LEU A 267 -25.97 7.01 41.44
C LEU A 267 -25.32 5.63 41.30
N SER A 268 -24.47 5.43 40.29
CA SER A 268 -23.79 4.14 40.07
C SER A 268 -22.68 3.91 41.09
N THR A 269 -22.63 2.70 41.64
CA THR A 269 -21.50 2.22 42.44
C THR A 269 -20.30 1.91 41.55
N GLY A 270 -19.09 1.87 42.12
CA GLY A 270 -17.89 1.51 41.37
C GLY A 270 -17.97 0.12 40.71
N ALA A 271 -18.70 -0.83 41.33
CA ALA A 271 -18.92 -2.16 40.78
C ALA A 271 -19.84 -2.13 39.54
N GLU A 272 -20.90 -1.33 39.58
CA GLU A 272 -21.81 -1.16 38.44
C GLU A 272 -21.12 -0.47 37.26
N VAL A 273 -20.29 0.55 37.53
CA VAL A 273 -19.50 1.22 36.48
C VAL A 273 -18.52 0.24 35.83
N ALA A 274 -17.81 -0.57 36.62
CA ALA A 274 -16.90 -1.58 36.10
C ALA A 274 -17.63 -2.61 35.23
N GLN A 275 -18.80 -3.07 35.67
CA GLN A 275 -19.61 -4.02 34.91
C GLN A 275 -20.06 -3.45 33.55
N VAL A 276 -20.52 -2.19 33.52
CA VAL A 276 -20.92 -1.53 32.26
C VAL A 276 -19.74 -1.43 31.29
N ILE A 277 -18.55 -1.09 31.79
CA ILE A 277 -17.32 -1.02 30.98
C ILE A 277 -16.95 -2.40 30.43
N ASP A 278 -16.89 -3.42 31.29
CA ASP A 278 -16.51 -4.78 30.91
C ASP A 278 -17.48 -5.36 29.87
N ASP A 279 -18.79 -5.17 30.06
CA ASP A 279 -19.81 -5.63 29.14
C ASP A 279 -19.71 -4.89 27.79
N ALA A 280 -19.47 -3.59 27.79
CA ALA A 280 -19.26 -2.81 26.57
C ALA A 280 -17.99 -3.27 25.83
N GLU A 281 -16.89 -3.55 26.53
CA GLU A 281 -15.67 -4.11 25.92
C GLU A 281 -15.93 -5.45 25.23
N VAL A 282 -16.65 -6.36 25.89
CA VAL A 282 -17.01 -7.66 25.31
C VAL A 282 -17.82 -7.50 24.03
N ARG A 283 -18.82 -6.62 24.04
CA ARG A 283 -19.66 -6.35 22.85
C ARG A 283 -18.86 -5.72 21.71
N ILE A 284 -17.99 -4.75 22.01
CA ILE A 284 -17.11 -4.13 20.99
C ILE A 284 -16.20 -5.19 20.35
N ARG A 285 -15.56 -6.05 21.14
CA ARG A 285 -14.68 -7.11 20.61
C ARG A 285 -15.43 -8.15 19.78
N ALA A 286 -16.67 -8.45 20.14
CA ALA A 286 -17.53 -9.36 19.39
C ALA A 286 -17.96 -8.74 18.05
N ALA A 287 -18.32 -7.46 18.04
CA ALA A 287 -18.74 -6.75 16.84
C ALA A 287 -17.57 -6.46 15.89
N VAL A 288 -16.45 -5.96 16.42
CA VAL A 288 -15.26 -5.56 15.65
C VAL A 288 -14.02 -6.28 16.22
N PRO A 289 -13.69 -7.49 15.73
CA PRO A 289 -12.59 -8.30 16.26
C PRO A 289 -11.20 -7.65 16.20
N ILE A 290 -11.01 -6.65 15.33
CA ILE A 290 -9.75 -5.89 15.24
C ILE A 290 -9.61 -4.82 16.33
N ALA A 291 -10.66 -4.52 17.12
CA ALA A 291 -10.61 -3.63 18.28
C ALA A 291 -9.87 -4.30 19.45
N ARG A 292 -8.54 -4.32 19.36
CA ARG A 292 -7.67 -5.01 20.34
C ARG A 292 -7.40 -4.15 21.57
N VAL A 293 -7.26 -2.85 21.40
CA VAL A 293 -7.01 -1.89 22.48
C VAL A 293 -8.26 -1.06 22.69
N ILE A 294 -8.86 -1.15 23.87
CA ILE A 294 -10.11 -0.45 24.20
C ILE A 294 -9.87 0.33 25.49
N TYR A 295 -10.24 1.62 25.49
CA TYR A 295 -10.27 2.48 26.65
C TYR A 295 -11.65 3.11 26.73
N LEU A 296 -12.42 2.73 27.76
CA LEU A 296 -13.73 3.30 28.03
C LEU A 296 -13.64 4.16 29.29
N GLU A 297 -13.93 5.46 29.14
CA GLU A 297 -14.02 6.42 30.24
C GLU A 297 -15.50 6.58 30.63
N PRO A 298 -15.90 6.28 31.87
CA PRO A 298 -17.26 6.54 32.33
C PRO A 298 -17.43 8.03 32.65
N ASP A 299 -18.58 8.60 32.32
CA ASP A 299 -18.98 9.94 32.78
C ASP A 299 -20.49 10.04 32.95
N ILE A 300 -20.91 11.06 33.68
CA ILE A 300 -22.31 11.36 33.93
C ILE A 300 -22.81 12.21 32.77
N LYS A 301 -23.94 11.83 32.18
CA LYS A 301 -24.57 12.61 31.11
C LYS A 301 -25.06 13.95 31.67
N ARG A 302 -24.46 15.05 31.21
CA ARG A 302 -24.88 16.42 31.54
C ARG A 302 -25.56 17.04 30.32
N GLU A 303 -26.77 17.56 30.49
CA GLU A 303 -27.45 18.30 29.41
C GLU A 303 -26.60 19.51 28.98
N GLY A 304 -26.32 19.62 27.68
CA GLY A 304 -25.55 20.73 27.11
C GLY A 304 -24.01 20.59 27.17
N HIS A 305 -23.46 19.43 27.52
CA HIS A 305 -22.01 19.21 27.41
C HIS A 305 -21.59 19.14 25.93
N VAL A 306 -20.91 20.18 25.46
CA VAL A 306 -20.21 20.17 24.18
C VAL A 306 -18.81 19.57 24.40
N PRO A 307 -18.44 18.47 23.73
CA PRO A 307 -17.10 17.93 23.81
C PRO A 307 -16.07 19.00 23.43
N ALA A 308 -15.00 19.15 24.21
CA ALA A 308 -13.96 20.18 23.99
C ALA A 308 -13.22 20.09 22.63
N THR A 309 -13.57 19.14 21.76
CA THR A 309 -12.96 18.90 20.46
C THR A 309 -13.65 19.59 19.28
N GLU A 310 -14.84 20.18 19.45
CA GLU A 310 -15.54 20.86 18.34
C GLU A 310 -15.06 22.31 18.08
N ASP A 311 -14.30 22.91 19.01
CA ASP A 311 -13.80 24.31 18.88
C ASP A 311 -12.51 24.46 18.05
N ALA A 312 -11.88 23.37 17.61
CA ALA A 312 -10.76 23.45 16.69
C ALA A 312 -11.30 23.49 15.25
N THR A 313 -11.64 24.70 14.78
CA THR A 313 -11.88 25.06 13.38
C THR A 313 -11.01 24.23 12.42
N VAL A 314 -11.62 23.21 11.82
CA VAL A 314 -11.07 22.56 10.62
C VAL A 314 -11.38 23.49 9.46
N THR A 315 -10.54 24.51 9.28
CA THR A 315 -10.38 25.13 7.97
C THR A 315 -9.80 24.07 7.05
N HIS A 316 -10.66 23.42 6.27
CA HIS A 316 -10.24 22.66 5.10
C HIS A 316 -9.49 23.61 4.16
N GLY A 317 -8.19 23.37 4.00
CA GLY A 317 -7.31 23.98 3.00
C GLY A 317 -6.56 22.89 2.26
#